data_AF-A0AAX2ULF5-F1
#
_entry.id   AF-A0AAX2ULF5-F1
#
_cell.length_a   1.000
_cell.length_b   1.000
_cell.length_c   1.000
_cell.angle_alpha   90.00
_cell.angle_beta   90.00
_cell.angle_gamma   90.00
#
_symmetry.space_group_name_H-M   'P 1'
#
loop_
_entity.id
_entity.type
_entity.pdbx_description
1 polymer ?
#
loop_
_entity_poly.entity_id
_entity_poly.type
_entity_poly.pdbx_seq_one_letter_code
_entity_poly.pdbx_strand_id
1 'polypeptide(L)' 'MLENLKADKLMISLPHSLNEELKVFAKEFNVSKSGLISQALDFYFDTLDLELAKQRIKQNNKRLNLKEMKAFIDEL' A
#
# COMPACT_ATOMS: atom_id res chain seq x y z
N MET A 1 14.02 -3.70 22.29
CA MET A 1 14.45 -2.35 21.86
C MET A 1 13.32 -1.78 21.02
N LEU A 2 12.64 -0.75 21.50
CA LEU A 2 11.69 -0.01 20.68
C LEU A 2 12.53 1.01 19.92
N GLU A 3 12.83 0.72 18.65
CA GLU A 3 13.36 1.75 17.76
C GLU A 3 12.42 2.96 17.84
N ASN A 4 13.01 4.14 18.09
CA ASN A 4 12.30 5.41 17.96
C ASN A 4 11.63 5.43 16.59
N LEU A 5 10.31 5.25 16.53
CA LEU A 5 9.49 5.53 15.36
C LEU A 5 9.58 7.05 15.13
N LYS A 6 10.63 7.47 14.41
CA LYS A 6 10.74 8.84 13.92
C LYS A 6 9.60 9.03 12.93
N ALA A 7 8.61 9.81 13.34
CA ALA A 7 7.56 10.25 12.43
C ALA A 7 8.11 11.37 11.55
N ASP A 8 8.19 11.11 10.24
CA ASP A 8 8.55 12.14 9.26
C ASP A 8 7.34 13.05 9.03
N LYS A 9 7.56 14.36 9.16
CA LYS A 9 6.52 15.36 8.94
C LYS A 9 6.40 15.66 7.45
N LEU A 10 5.25 15.36 6.88
CA LEU A 10 4.92 15.69 5.50
C LEU A 10 4.13 17.01 5.43
N MET A 11 4.55 17.93 4.56
CA MET A 11 3.80 19.15 4.22
C MET A 11 3.46 19.13 2.73
N ILE A 12 2.16 19.20 2.42
CA ILE A 12 1.65 19.13 1.04
C ILE A 12 0.62 20.23 0.81
N SER A 13 0.55 20.70 -0.43
CA SER A 13 -0.49 21.59 -0.92
C SER A 13 -1.58 20.77 -1.61
N LEU A 14 -2.83 21.05 -1.27
CA LEU A 14 -4.00 20.36 -1.82
C LEU A 14 -5.01 21.40 -2.34
N PRO A 15 -5.81 21.08 -3.37
CA PRO A 15 -6.96 21.90 -3.74
C PRO A 15 -7.88 22.15 -2.54
N HIS A 16 -8.46 23.34 -2.47
CA HIS A 16 -9.31 23.73 -1.34
C HIS A 16 -10.49 22.76 -1.14
N SER A 17 -11.17 22.40 -2.23
CA SER A 17 -12.30 21.46 -2.22
C SER A 17 -11.93 20.11 -1.57
N LEU A 18 -10.80 19.53 -1.98
CA LEU A 18 -10.32 18.26 -1.45
C LEU A 18 -9.96 18.36 0.03
N ASN A 19 -9.39 19.48 0.48
CA ASN A 19 -9.10 19.68 1.89
C ASN A 19 -10.37 19.83 2.73
N GLU A 20 -11.44 20.40 2.20
CA GLU A 20 -12.73 20.44 2.90
C GLU A 20 -13.38 19.06 2.97
N GLU A 21 -13.37 18.28 1.88
CA GLU A 21 -13.82 16.88 1.88
C GLU A 21 -13.06 16.04 2.93
N LEU A 22 -11.73 16.16 2.97
CA LEU A 22 -10.91 15.47 3.98
C LEU A 22 -11.30 15.85 5.41
N LYS A 23 -11.68 17.10 5.68
CA LYS A 23 -12.15 17.51 7.02
C LYS A 23 -13.50 16.88 7.34
N VAL A 24 -14.42 16.83 6.38
CA VAL A 24 -15.75 16.21 6.56
C VAL A 24 -15.58 14.74 6.90
N PHE A 25 -14.85 13.99 6.08
CA PHE A 25 -14.61 12.57 6.33
C PHE A 25 -13.83 12.32 7.63
N ALA A 26 -12.78 13.09 7.91
CA ALA A 26 -12.04 12.95 9.16
C ALA A 26 -12.95 13.11 10.39
N LYS A 27 -13.91 14.04 10.32
CA LYS A 27 -14.91 14.23 11.38
C LYS A 27 -15.88 13.06 11.47
N GLU A 28 -16.40 12.58 10.35
CA GLU A 28 -17.36 11.46 10.31
C GLU A 28 -16.75 10.14 10.82
N PHE A 29 -15.51 9.87 10.43
CA PHE A 29 -14.77 8.68 10.86
C PHE A 29 -14.10 8.84 12.24
N ASN A 30 -14.24 10.01 12.88
CA ASN A 30 -13.63 10.33 14.17
C ASN A 30 -12.11 10.08 14.22
N VAL A 31 -11.41 10.49 13.15
CA VAL A 31 -9.95 10.38 13.02
C VAL A 31 -9.33 11.73 12.74
N SER A 32 -8.03 11.87 13.02
CA SER A 32 -7.30 13.08 12.59
C SER A 32 -7.17 13.12 11.07
N LYS A 33 -7.12 14.32 10.48
CA LYS A 33 -6.89 14.49 9.04
C LYS A 33 -5.60 13.81 8.58
N SER A 34 -4.52 13.93 9.37
CA SER A 34 -3.26 13.24 9.10
C SER A 34 -3.40 11.72 9.16
N GLY A 35 -4.19 11.19 10.10
CA GLY A 35 -4.48 9.76 10.20
C GLY A 35 -5.26 9.25 8.98
N LEU A 36 -6.28 9.99 8.54
CA LEU A 36 -7.04 9.65 7.34
C LEU A 36 -6.15 9.64 6.09
N ILE A 37 -5.29 10.64 5.92
CA ILE A 37 -4.33 10.70 4.81
C ILE A 37 -3.34 9.53 4.87
N SER A 38 -2.83 9.19 6.07
CA SER A 38 -1.92 8.05 6.23
C SER A 38 -2.59 6.74 5.80
N GLN A 39 -3.80 6.47 6.29
CA GLN A 39 -4.55 5.26 5.92
C GLN A 39 -4.81 5.20 4.41
N ALA A 40 -5.18 6.32 3.80
CA ALA A 40 -5.40 6.38 2.35
C ALA A 40 -4.12 6.09 1.56
N LEU A 41 -2.97 6.59 2.01
CA LEU A 41 -1.68 6.31 1.40
C LEU A 41 -1.30 4.83 1.54
N ASP A 42 -1.51 4.22 2.71
CA ASP A 42 -1.24 2.80 2.94
C ASP A 42 -2.08 1.93 1.98
N PHE A 43 -3.39 2.17 1.90
CA PHE A 43 -4.25 1.46 0.96
C PHE A 43 -3.85 1.64 -0.51
N TYR A 44 -3.40 2.85 -0.87
CA TYR A 44 -2.95 3.13 -2.23
C TYR A 44 -1.66 2.37 -2.55
N PHE A 45 -0.70 2.33 -1.62
CA PHE A 45 0.55 1.58 -1.81
C PHE A 45 0.32 0.08 -1.87
N ASP A 46 -0.56 -0.49 -1.03
CA ASP A 46 -0.96 -1.90 -1.14
C ASP A 46 -1.51 -2.22 -2.54
N THR A 47 -2.31 -1.30 -3.09
CA THR A 47 -2.87 -1.45 -4.44
C THR A 47 -1.76 -1.41 -5.50
N LEU A 48 -0.83 -0.46 -5.40
CA LEU A 48 0.31 -0.36 -6.31
C LEU A 48 1.22 -1.60 -6.24
N ASP A 49 1.44 -2.15 -5.05
CA ASP A 49 2.24 -3.36 -4.88
C ASP A 49 1.61 -4.56 -5.59
N LEU A 50 0.29 -4.71 -5.50
CA LEU A 50 -0.44 -5.74 -6.24
C LEU A 50 -0.32 -5.55 -7.76
N GLU A 51 -0.41 -4.32 -8.25
CA GLU A 51 -0.24 -4.01 -9.67
C GLU A 51 1.17 -4.31 -10.16
N LEU A 52 2.19 -3.92 -9.39
CA LEU A 52 3.59 -4.22 -9.68
C LEU A 52 3.85 -5.72 -9.66
N ALA A 53 3.30 -6.45 -8.70
CA ALA A 53 3.41 -7.91 -8.66
C ALA A 53 2.81 -8.55 -9.92
N LYS A 54 1.62 -8.11 -10.34
CA LYS A 54 0.99 -8.58 -11.60
C LYS A 54 1.85 -8.25 -12.82
N GLN A 55 2.44 -7.07 -12.89
CA GLN A 55 3.35 -6.70 -13.98
C GLN A 55 4.62 -7.57 -13.99
N ARG A 56 5.24 -7.78 -12.82
CA ARG A 56 6.42 -8.65 -12.67
C ARG A 56 6.12 -10.07 -13.12
N ILE A 57 4.95 -10.63 -12.77
CA ILE A 57 4.52 -11.96 -13.23
C ILE A 57 4.31 -11.98 -14.76
N LYS A 58 3.78 -10.92 -15.36
CA LYS A 58 3.61 -10.83 -16.81
C LYS A 58 4.95 -10.74 -17.56
N GLN A 59 5.93 -10.06 -16.99
CA GLN A 59 7.27 -9.89 -17.59
C GLN A 59 8.16 -11.11 -17.37
N ASN A 60 8.09 -11.73 -16.19
CA ASN A 60 8.71 -13.04 -15.94
C ASN A 60 7.82 -14.14 -16.52
N ASN A 61 8.03 -14.48 -17.80
CA ASN A 61 7.45 -15.66 -18.46
C ASN A 61 7.80 -17.00 -17.79
N LYS A 62 8.57 -17.02 -16.69
CA LYS A 62 8.71 -18.18 -15.81
C LYS A 62 7.44 -18.36 -14.99
N ARG A 63 6.39 -18.85 -15.65
CA ARG A 63 5.40 -19.67 -14.95
C ARG A 63 6.14 -20.95 -14.56
N LEU A 64 6.27 -21.24 -13.28
CA LEU A 64 6.66 -22.57 -12.83
C LEU A 64 5.70 -23.54 -13.51
N ASN A 65 6.24 -24.40 -14.37
CA ASN A 65 5.48 -25.51 -14.91
C ASN A 65 5.05 -26.39 -13.71
N LEU A 66 3.84 -26.93 -13.74
CA LEU A 66 3.35 -27.93 -12.76
C LEU A 66 4.40 -29.00 -12.42
N LYS A 67 5.25 -29.38 -13.38
CA LYS A 67 6.37 -30.32 -13.17
C LYS A 67 7.48 -29.75 -12.26
N GLU A 68 7.85 -28.48 -12.42
CA GLU A 68 8.88 -27.82 -11.60
C GLU A 68 8.36 -27.57 -10.17
N MET A 69 7.07 -27.23 -10.05
CA MET A 69 6.42 -27.05 -8.76
C MET A 69 6.32 -28.37 -7.97
N LYS A 70 6.06 -29.48 -8.67
CA LYS A 70 5.99 -30.81 -8.06
C LYS A 70 7.37 -31.31 -7.60
N ALA A 71 8.42 -31.09 -8.41
CA ALA A 71 9.78 -31.43 -8.04
C ALA A 71 10.26 -30.67 -6.78
N PHE A 72 9.90 -29.38 -6.65
CA PHE A 72 10.22 -28.59 -5.46
C PHE A 72 9.51 -29.10 -4.18
N ILE A 73 8.27 -29.58 -4.32
CA ILE A 73 7.51 -30.14 -3.18
C ILE A 73 8.06 -31.51 -2.78
N ASP A 74 8.51 -32.33 -3.73
CA ASP A 74 9.06 -33.65 -3.47
C ASP A 74 10.49 -33.61 -2.88
N GLU A 75 11.18 -32.46 -2.96
CA GLU A 75 12.52 -32.22 -2.38
C GLU A 75 12.49 -31.60 -0.96
N LEU A 76 11.32 -31.23 -0.44
CA LEU A 76 11.10 -30.71 0.94
C LEU A 76 10.75 -31.84 1.92
#